data_AF-A0A955U0N5-F1
#
_entry.id   AF-A0A955U0N5-F1
#
_cell.length_a   1.000
_cell.length_b   1.000
_cell.length_c   1.000
_cell.angle_alpha   90.00
_cell.angle_beta   90.00
_cell.angle_gamma   90.00
#
_symmetry.space_group_name_H-M   'P 1'
#
loop_
_entity.id
_entity.type
_entity.pdbx_description
1 polymer ?
#
loop_
_entity_poly.entity_id
_entity_poly.type
_entity_poly.pdbx_seq_one_letter_code
_entity_poly.pdbx_strand_id
1 'polypeptide(L)'
;MVKFCLQCKNAFWGGQFCPKCDGQVELLDMADEANRKYLPELNVDVRPKYYARSSMLLTCFGFIMALPLGAFLFIRGLEKTQSFPLSIAFGVGTVVLLAWGSWFLSQKLFDKQMEGVEAEDKEPQLD
;
A
#
# COMPACT_ATOMS: atom_id res chain seq x y z
N MET A 1 -3.24 -16.89 14.25
CA MET A 1 -3.82 -15.73 14.97
C MET A 1 -2.73 -14.68 15.06
N VAL A 2 -3.08 -13.40 14.88
CA VAL A 2 -2.09 -12.31 14.91
C VAL A 2 -1.78 -11.99 16.37
N LYS A 3 -0.50 -12.03 16.72
CA LYS A 3 -0.02 -11.66 18.04
C LYS A 3 0.92 -10.47 17.95
N PHE A 4 1.03 -9.67 19.00
CA PHE A 4 1.84 -8.46 18.99
C PHE A 4 2.72 -8.35 20.23
N CYS A 5 3.85 -7.66 20.06
CA CYS A 5 4.79 -7.36 21.13
C CYS A 5 4.78 -5.85 21.39
N LEU A 6 4.59 -5.45 22.65
CA LEU A 6 4.55 -4.04 23.06
C LEU A 6 5.93 -3.36 22.93
N GLN A 7 7.02 -4.08 23.16
CA GLN A 7 8.36 -3.51 23.07
C GLN A 7 8.80 -3.21 21.62
N CYS A 8 8.67 -4.19 20.72
CA CYS A 8 9.12 -4.00 19.34
C CYS A 8 8.03 -3.48 18.39
N LYS A 9 6.80 -3.30 18.89
CA LYS A 9 5.60 -2.83 18.17
C LYS A 9 5.35 -3.58 16.83
N ASN A 10 5.78 -4.84 16.74
CA ASN A 10 5.63 -5.69 15.55
C ASN A 10 4.51 -6.71 15.74
N ALA A 11 3.84 -7.05 14.64
CA ALA A 11 2.87 -8.13 14.55
C ALA A 11 3.49 -9.43 14.02
N PHE A 12 3.16 -10.55 14.67
CA PHE A 12 3.62 -11.90 14.35
C PHE A 12 2.44 -12.84 14.09
N TRP A 13 2.66 -13.88 13.27
CA TRP A 13 1.62 -14.83 12.84
C TRP A 13 1.66 -16.17 13.59
N GLY A 14 2.21 -16.19 14.82
CA GLY A 14 2.35 -17.37 15.67
C GLY A 14 3.48 -17.24 16.69
N GLY A 15 3.60 -18.20 17.60
CA GLY A 15 4.59 -18.22 18.70
C GLY A 15 4.01 -17.76 20.05
N GLN A 16 4.74 -18.02 21.15
CA GLN A 16 4.44 -17.46 22.47
C GLN A 16 5.36 -16.29 22.82
N PHE A 17 6.60 -16.29 22.32
CA PHE A 17 7.60 -15.27 22.64
C PHE A 17 8.06 -14.52 21.41
N CYS A 18 8.39 -13.23 21.59
CA CYS A 18 8.95 -12.39 20.56
C CYS A 18 10.36 -12.89 20.14
N PRO A 19 10.62 -13.16 18.85
CA PRO A 19 11.94 -13.59 18.38
C PRO A 19 12.96 -12.44 18.24
N LYS A 20 12.52 -11.18 18.41
CA LYS A 20 13.36 -9.99 18.24
C LYS A 20 13.76 -9.30 19.55
N CYS A 21 13.02 -9.52 20.63
CA CYS A 21 13.29 -8.89 21.92
C CYS A 21 14.18 -9.82 22.76
N ASP A 22 15.19 -9.25 23.41
CA ASP A 22 15.97 -9.97 24.41
C ASP A 22 15.16 -10.07 25.71
N GLY A 23 15.03 -11.30 26.22
CA GLY A 23 14.05 -11.65 27.25
C GLY A 23 12.78 -12.19 26.60
N GLN A 24 12.27 -13.31 27.11
CA GLN A 24 11.11 -14.02 26.58
C GLN A 24 9.82 -13.19 26.77
N VAL A 25 9.66 -12.12 25.98
CA VAL A 25 8.49 -11.23 26.04
C VAL A 25 7.31 -11.96 25.42
N GLU A 26 6.26 -12.17 26.21
CA GLU A 26 5.04 -12.81 25.76
C GLU A 26 4.34 -11.97 24.68
N LEU A 27 3.89 -12.67 23.65
CA LEU A 27 3.13 -12.12 22.56
C LEU A 27 1.66 -12.02 22.96
N LEU A 28 1.10 -10.82 22.99
CA LEU A 28 -0.31 -10.60 23.27
C LEU A 28 -1.16 -11.00 22.06
N ASP A 29 -2.19 -11.80 22.31
CA ASP A 29 -3.15 -12.22 21.28
C ASP A 29 -4.15 -11.09 20.99
N MET A 30 -4.30 -10.75 19.70
CA MET A 30 -5.22 -9.69 19.26
C MET A 30 -6.70 -10.09 19.41
N ALA A 31 -6.98 -11.38 19.56
CA ALA A 31 -8.33 -11.91 19.71
C ALA A 31 -8.92 -11.62 21.10
N ASP A 32 -8.09 -11.37 22.11
CA ASP A 32 -8.55 -11.07 23.46
C ASP A 32 -9.06 -9.63 23.60
N GLU A 33 -10.26 -9.46 24.17
CA GLU A 33 -10.87 -8.14 24.36
C GLU A 33 -10.06 -7.24 25.31
N ALA A 34 -9.36 -7.82 26.29
CA ALA A 34 -8.49 -7.08 27.22
C ALA A 34 -7.32 -6.37 26.51
N ASN A 35 -6.91 -6.88 25.34
CA ASN A 35 -5.77 -6.38 24.57
C ASN A 35 -6.18 -5.31 23.54
N ARG A 36 -7.48 -5.01 23.41
CA ARG A 36 -7.98 -3.96 22.50
C ARG A 36 -7.42 -2.57 22.82
N LYS A 37 -7.06 -2.29 24.07
CA LYS A 37 -6.44 -1.01 24.48
C LYS A 37 -5.12 -0.70 23.74
N TYR A 38 -4.40 -1.73 23.26
CA TYR A 38 -3.11 -1.59 22.58
C TYR A 38 -3.22 -1.62 21.04
N LEU A 39 -4.44 -1.72 20.48
CA LEU A 39 -4.72 -1.61 19.05
C LEU A 39 -4.16 -0.35 18.34
N PRO A 40 -4.15 0.86 18.95
CA PRO A 40 -3.60 2.03 18.27
C PRO A 40 -2.10 1.89 17.96
N GLU A 41 -1.33 1.22 18.82
CA GLU A 41 0.10 0.97 18.60
C GLU A 41 0.35 -0.07 17.50
N LEU A 42 -0.54 -1.06 17.38
CA LEU A 42 -0.47 -2.09 16.34
C LEU A 42 -0.72 -1.50 14.94
N ASN A 43 -1.45 -0.40 14.85
CA ASN A 43 -1.73 0.30 13.60
C ASN A 43 -0.42 0.74 12.91
N VAL A 44 0.66 0.95 13.65
CA VAL A 44 1.98 1.36 13.12
C VAL A 44 2.61 0.28 12.23
N ASP A 45 2.50 -1.01 12.57
CA ASP A 45 3.09 -2.10 11.77
C ASP A 45 2.10 -2.71 10.76
N VAL A 46 0.80 -2.68 11.08
CA VAL A 46 -0.24 -3.27 10.23
C VAL A 46 -0.60 -2.33 9.08
N ARG A 47 -0.69 -1.02 9.33
CA ARG A 47 -1.07 -0.02 8.31
C ARG A 47 -0.14 -0.07 7.10
N PRO A 48 1.20 -0.04 7.22
CA PRO A 48 2.08 -0.09 6.05
C PRO A 48 1.87 -1.35 5.20
N LYS A 49 1.67 -2.52 5.84
CA LYS A 49 1.47 -3.80 5.14
C LYS A 49 0.15 -3.85 4.36
N TYR A 50 -0.93 -3.34 4.95
CA TYR A 50 -2.23 -3.30 4.27
C TYR A 50 -2.27 -2.24 3.17
N TYR A 51 -1.70 -1.06 3.40
CA TYR A 51 -1.68 0.02 2.41
C TYR A 51 -0.70 -0.24 1.26
N ALA A 52 0.41 -0.95 1.49
CA ALA A 52 1.29 -1.41 0.41
C ALA A 52 0.59 -2.40 -0.53
N ARG A 53 -0.27 -3.27 0.02
CA ARG A 53 -1.08 -4.19 -0.78
C ARG A 53 -2.18 -3.48 -1.56
N SER A 54 -2.86 -2.50 -0.94
CA SER A 54 -3.91 -1.76 -1.62
C SER A 54 -3.37 -0.82 -2.71
N SER A 55 -2.22 -0.20 -2.49
CA SER A 55 -1.53 0.64 -3.50
C SER A 55 -1.05 -0.20 -4.70
N MET A 56 -0.57 -1.42 -4.46
CA MET A 56 -0.23 -2.36 -5.53
C MET A 56 -1.45 -2.75 -6.38
N LEU A 57 -2.62 -2.95 -5.77
CA LEU A 57 -3.86 -3.24 -6.52
C LEU A 57 -4.34 -2.03 -7.33
N LEU A 58 -4.21 -0.82 -6.78
CA LEU A 58 -4.65 0.41 -7.45
C LEU A 58 -3.80 0.74 -8.67
N THR A 59 -2.48 0.56 -8.57
CA THR A 59 -1.56 0.69 -9.72
C THR A 59 -1.83 -0.38 -10.77
N CYS A 60 -2.02 -1.64 -10.36
CA CYS A 60 -2.35 -2.74 -11.26
C CYS A 60 -3.66 -2.48 -12.03
N PHE A 61 -4.70 -2.02 -11.34
CA PHE A 61 -5.97 -1.63 -11.97
C PHE A 61 -5.77 -0.50 -12.98
N GLY A 62 -4.95 0.51 -12.65
CA GLY A 62 -4.59 1.59 -13.57
C GLY A 62 -3.93 1.09 -14.86
N PHE A 63 -3.01 0.14 -14.77
CA PHE A 63 -2.37 -0.47 -15.96
C PHE A 63 -3.34 -1.29 -16.81
N ILE A 64 -4.18 -2.09 -16.16
CA ILE A 64 -5.19 -2.92 -16.86
C ILE A 64 -6.18 -2.03 -17.63
N MET A 65 -6.57 -0.89 -17.06
CA MET A 65 -7.49 0.06 -17.71
C MET A 65 -6.81 0.96 -18.75
N ALA A 66 -5.51 1.23 -18.61
CA ALA A 66 -4.76 2.07 -19.55
C ALA A 66 -4.66 1.43 -20.96
N LEU A 67 -4.46 0.11 -21.03
CA LEU A 67 -4.33 -0.62 -22.30
C LEU A 67 -5.59 -0.55 -23.19
N PRO A 68 -6.81 -0.90 -22.73
CA PRO A 68 -8.01 -0.81 -23.56
C PRO A 68 -8.35 0.62 -23.94
N LEU A 69 -8.11 1.60 -23.05
CA LEU A 69 -8.33 3.02 -23.36
C LEU A 69 -7.34 3.54 -24.42
N GLY A 70 -6.07 3.17 -24.32
CA GLY A 70 -5.06 3.51 -25.32
C GLY A 70 -5.35 2.87 -26.67
N ALA A 71 -5.75 1.61 -26.69
CA ALA A 71 -6.16 0.91 -27.90
C ALA A 71 -7.40 1.55 -28.54
N PHE A 72 -8.40 1.95 -27.73
CA PHE A 72 -9.59 2.64 -28.21
C PHE A 72 -9.26 3.98 -28.89
N LEU A 73 -8.40 4.79 -28.26
CA LEU A 73 -7.98 6.09 -28.80
C LEU A 73 -7.10 5.93 -30.04
N PHE A 74 -6.29 4.87 -30.12
CA PHE A 74 -5.53 4.52 -31.31
C PHE A 74 -6.46 4.20 -32.49
N ILE A 75 -7.45 3.32 -32.30
CA ILE A 75 -8.41 2.94 -33.34
C ILE A 75 -9.22 4.17 -33.80
N ARG A 76 -9.72 4.97 -32.86
CA ARG A 76 -10.45 6.22 -33.17
C ARG A 76 -9.58 7.25 -33.89
N GLY A 77 -8.29 7.30 -33.56
CA GLY A 77 -7.31 8.16 -34.22
C GLY A 77 -7.09 7.77 -35.68
N LEU A 78 -7.07 6.47 -35.99
CA LEU A 78 -6.94 5.97 -37.35
C LEU A 78 -8.16 6.33 -38.21
N GLU A 79 -9.36 6.21 -37.65
CA GLU A 79 -10.61 6.55 -38.35
C GLU A 79 -10.72 8.04 -38.69
N LYS A 80 -10.31 8.94 -37.77
CA LYS A 80 -10.53 10.39 -37.94
C LYS A 80 -9.44 11.11 -38.70
N THR A 81 -8.18 10.73 -38.55
CA THR A 81 -7.06 11.59 -38.92
C THR A 81 -6.24 11.06 -40.10
N GLN A 82 -6.47 9.81 -40.55
CA GLN A 82 -5.72 9.11 -41.63
C GLN A 82 -4.18 9.14 -41.52
N SER A 83 -3.63 9.69 -40.44
CA SER A 83 -2.21 9.88 -40.19
C SER A 83 -1.77 8.94 -39.07
N PHE A 84 -1.14 7.85 -39.48
CA PHE A 84 -0.57 6.82 -38.62
C PHE A 84 0.30 7.35 -37.46
N PRO A 85 1.22 8.33 -37.65
CA PRO A 85 2.07 8.80 -36.54
C PRO A 85 1.28 9.52 -35.44
N LEU A 86 0.21 10.24 -35.81
CA LEU A 86 -0.61 10.97 -34.83
C LEU A 86 -1.41 9.98 -33.96
N SER A 87 -1.99 8.95 -34.58
CA SER A 87 -2.75 7.91 -33.87
C SER A 87 -1.88 7.15 -32.87
N ILE A 88 -0.64 6.81 -33.24
CA ILE A 88 0.34 6.20 -32.32
C ILE A 88 0.65 7.13 -31.15
N ALA A 89 0.92 8.41 -31.42
CA ALA A 89 1.23 9.37 -30.37
C ALA A 89 0.09 9.50 -29.35
N PHE A 90 -1.17 9.50 -29.82
CA PHE A 90 -2.34 9.50 -28.93
C PHE A 90 -2.51 8.18 -28.16
N GLY A 91 -2.39 7.04 -28.83
CA GLY A 91 -2.51 5.73 -28.19
C GLY A 91 -1.44 5.48 -27.12
N VAL A 92 -0.17 5.68 -27.46
CA VAL A 92 0.95 5.49 -26.52
C VAL A 92 0.97 6.58 -25.46
N GLY A 93 0.74 7.84 -25.85
CA GLY A 93 0.72 8.96 -24.91
C GLY A 93 -0.35 8.80 -23.83
N THR A 94 -1.52 8.27 -24.19
CA THR A 94 -2.60 8.02 -23.22
C THR A 94 -2.28 6.86 -22.28
N VAL A 95 -1.66 5.78 -22.76
CA VAL A 95 -1.18 4.69 -21.88
C VAL A 95 -0.15 5.21 -20.89
N VAL A 96 0.85 5.97 -21.36
CA VAL A 96 1.91 6.52 -20.50
C VAL A 96 1.33 7.49 -19.47
N LEU A 97 0.43 8.39 -19.88
CA LEU A 97 -0.21 9.33 -18.95
C LEU A 97 -1.06 8.64 -17.89
N LEU A 98 -1.85 7.62 -18.26
CA LEU A 98 -2.69 6.89 -17.32
C LEU A 98 -1.87 6.01 -16.38
N ALA A 99 -0.83 5.35 -16.89
CA ALA A 99 0.11 4.57 -16.09
C ALA A 99 0.89 5.46 -15.10
N TRP A 100 1.41 6.59 -15.56
CA TRP A 100 2.10 7.54 -14.71
C TRP A 100 1.16 8.15 -13.68
N GLY A 101 -0.04 8.54 -14.11
CA GLY A 101 -1.06 9.13 -13.24
C GLY A 101 -1.52 8.16 -12.15
N SER A 102 -1.74 6.90 -12.48
CA SER A 102 -2.13 5.88 -11.49
C SER A 102 -1.02 5.60 -10.49
N TRP A 103 0.24 5.55 -10.94
CA TRP A 103 1.40 5.41 -10.06
C TRP A 103 1.57 6.61 -9.13
N PHE A 104 1.54 7.83 -9.68
CA PHE A 104 1.69 9.06 -8.90
C PHE A 104 0.57 9.23 -7.87
N LEU A 105 -0.68 8.94 -8.27
CA LEU A 105 -1.83 9.00 -7.36
C LEU A 105 -1.70 7.96 -6.24
N SER A 106 -1.28 6.74 -6.58
CA SER A 106 -1.06 5.67 -5.63
C SER A 106 0.03 6.01 -4.63
N GLN A 107 1.15 6.57 -5.09
CA GLN A 107 2.25 6.99 -4.22
C GLN A 107 1.78 8.11 -3.27
N LYS A 108 1.12 9.14 -3.82
CA LYS A 108 0.61 10.26 -3.00
C LYS A 108 -0.43 9.82 -1.96
N LEU A 109 -1.28 8.85 -2.31
CA LEU A 109 -2.22 8.25 -1.35
C LEU A 109 -1.49 7.44 -0.29
N PHE A 110 -0.46 6.68 -0.67
CA PHE A 110 0.35 5.92 0.27
C PHE A 110 1.05 6.85 1.26
N ASP A 111 1.76 7.87 0.78
CA ASP A 111 2.50 8.82 1.62
C ASP A 111 1.59 9.51 2.64
N LYS A 112 0.40 9.97 2.20
CA LYS A 112 -0.61 10.55 3.11
C LYS A 112 -1.11 9.61 4.19
N GLN A 113 -1.16 8.31 3.94
CA GLN A 113 -1.60 7.33 4.92
C GLN A 113 -0.48 6.91 5.87
N MET A 114 0.77 7.17 5.47
CA MET A 114 1.99 6.95 6.24
C MET A 114 2.38 8.16 7.10
N GLU A 115 1.83 9.35 6.83
CA GLU A 115 1.89 10.51 7.74
C GLU A 115 1.36 10.10 9.14
N GLY A 116 2.27 9.98 10.11
CA GLY A 116 1.99 9.53 11.48
C GLY A 116 2.43 8.11 11.83
N VAL A 117 2.86 7.30 10.85
CA VAL A 117 3.58 6.04 11.07
C VAL A 117 5.09 6.27 11.14
N GLU A 118 5.58 7.25 10.39
CA GLU A 118 7.01 7.63 10.32
C GLU A 118 7.44 8.57 11.44
N ALA A 119 6.52 9.04 12.29
CA ALA A 119 6.87 9.78 13.48
C ALA A 119 7.73 8.89 14.39
N GLU A 120 9.01 9.26 14.51
CA GLU A 120 10.06 8.59 15.28
C GLU A 120 9.82 8.54 16.79
N ASP A 121 8.64 8.94 17.28
CA ASP A 121 8.24 8.77 18.68
C ASP A 121 7.77 7.32 18.92
N LYS A 122 8.64 6.36 18.58
CA LYS A 122 8.66 5.06 19.24
C LYS A 122 9.26 5.26 20.62
N GLU A 123 8.61 6.06 21.47
CA GLU A 123 8.93 6.01 22.88
C GLU A 123 8.56 4.60 23.37
N PRO A 124 9.52 3.84 23.91
CA PRO A 124 9.22 2.61 24.62
C PRO A 124 8.56 3.04 25.92
N GLN A 125 7.23 2.90 26.01
CA GLN A 125 6.59 2.87 27.33
C GLN A 125 6.89 1.50 27.95
N LEU A 126 8.08 1.38 28.52
CA LEU A 126 8.28 0.57 29.71
C LEU A 126 7.67 1.41 30.83
N ASP A 127 6.49 0.99 31.27
CA ASP A 127 5.75 1.43 32.48
C ASP A 127 6.18 2.75 33.15
#